data_AF-A0A1V4QVK3-F1
#
_entry.id   AF-A0A1V4QVK3-F1
#
_cell.length_a   1.000
_cell.length_b   1.000
_cell.length_c   1.000
_cell.angle_alpha   90.00
_cell.angle_beta   90.00
_cell.angle_gamma   90.00
#
_symmetry.space_group_name_H-M   'P 1'
#
loop_
_entity.id
_entity.type
_entity.pdbx_description
1 polymer ?
#
loop_
_entity_poly.entity_id
_entity_poly.type
_entity_poly.pdbx_seq_one_letter_code
_entity_poly.pdbx_strand_id
1 'polypeptide(L)'
;PAAAYLSAGTLYLFIWRKEQNRLYLLLAGALIGLSGGIRADALFFALVSLAVAALWTVSKKKHFKDIAFYALFVLVLSLSWQLYLRVNLHVSSEQAFDVSQLSDMSRLKKMLRFAWLVAFPSGYHGWTFYIFAAALLINLFTRAKELRPLLLLIGLYIASILVIYDAANFDVMRNMMMHSFKRMLFYFLPLVLYYSAMTRGVDACFRKVMAFQNRG
;
A
#
# COMPACT_ATOMS: atom_id res chain seq x y z
N PRO A 1 -7.17 -4.82 12.92
CA PRO A 1 -6.79 -6.12 12.30
C PRO A 1 -6.43 -6.01 10.81
N ALA A 2 -7.35 -5.59 9.93
CA ALA A 2 -7.08 -5.49 8.48
C ALA A 2 -5.79 -4.71 8.17
N ALA A 3 -5.52 -3.62 8.89
CA ALA A 3 -4.31 -2.83 8.67
C ALA A 3 -3.01 -3.52 9.00
N ALA A 4 -2.96 -4.24 10.12
CA ALA A 4 -1.81 -5.05 10.46
C ALA A 4 -1.56 -6.14 9.41
N TYR A 5 -2.62 -6.82 8.95
CA TYR A 5 -2.50 -7.87 7.94
C TYR A 5 -2.04 -7.35 6.59
N LEU A 6 -2.62 -6.24 6.11
CA LEU A 6 -2.21 -5.67 4.83
C LEU A 6 -0.74 -5.22 4.88
N SER A 7 -0.36 -4.45 5.90
CA SER A 7 1.02 -3.96 6.02
C SER A 7 2.02 -5.10 6.15
N ALA A 8 1.74 -6.10 7.00
CA ALA A 8 2.61 -7.27 7.16
C ALA A 8 2.68 -8.08 5.86
N GLY A 9 1.55 -8.32 5.19
CA GLY A 9 1.50 -9.07 3.94
C GLY A 9 2.28 -8.38 2.82
N THR A 10 2.17 -7.06 2.69
CA THR A 10 2.97 -6.28 1.74
C THR A 10 4.47 -6.30 2.07
N LEU A 11 4.84 -6.26 3.35
CA LEU A 11 6.24 -6.43 3.77
C LEU A 11 6.77 -7.81 3.37
N TYR A 12 6.02 -8.88 3.61
CA TYR A 12 6.41 -10.22 3.19
C TYR A 12 6.50 -10.37 1.67
N LEU A 13 5.64 -9.69 0.90
CA LEU A 13 5.76 -9.64 -0.57
C LEU A 13 7.08 -8.99 -0.99
N PHE A 14 7.52 -7.94 -0.30
CA PHE A 14 8.81 -7.31 -0.54
C PHE A 14 9.99 -8.19 -0.09
N ILE A 15 9.90 -8.85 1.06
CA ILE A 15 10.93 -9.77 1.54
C ILE A 15 11.07 -10.95 0.57
N TRP A 16 9.96 -11.53 0.11
CA TRP A 16 9.95 -12.55 -0.93
C TRP A 16 10.71 -12.10 -2.17
N ARG A 17 10.51 -10.86 -2.62
CA ARG A 17 11.23 -10.31 -3.77
C ARG A 17 12.76 -10.33 -3.56
N LYS A 18 13.24 -10.13 -2.34
CA LYS A 18 14.67 -10.15 -2.00
C LYS A 18 15.20 -11.58 -1.80
N GLU A 19 14.49 -12.39 -1.03
CA GLU A 19 14.95 -13.72 -0.57
C GLU A 19 14.51 -14.87 -1.50
N GLN A 20 13.55 -14.63 -2.39
CA GLN A 20 12.99 -15.61 -3.34
C GLN A 20 12.43 -16.89 -2.68
N ASN A 21 12.11 -16.84 -1.38
CA ASN A 21 11.55 -17.97 -0.65
C ASN A 21 10.01 -17.99 -0.71
N ARG A 22 9.45 -19.09 -1.24
CA ARG A 22 8.01 -19.30 -1.46
C ARG A 22 7.16 -19.10 -0.20
N LEU A 23 7.68 -19.39 1.00
CA LEU A 23 6.93 -19.24 2.25
C LEU A 23 6.52 -17.78 2.49
N TYR A 24 7.40 -16.81 2.21
CA TYR A 24 7.04 -15.39 2.34
C TYR A 24 5.98 -14.96 1.35
N LEU A 25 5.99 -15.52 0.14
CA LEU A 25 4.96 -15.25 -0.84
C LEU A 25 3.60 -15.80 -0.40
N LEU A 26 3.57 -17.00 0.17
CA LEU A 26 2.33 -17.58 0.70
C LEU A 26 1.81 -16.81 1.91
N LEU A 27 2.70 -16.42 2.84
CA LEU A 27 2.35 -15.57 3.98
C LEU A 27 1.81 -14.21 3.52
N ALA A 28 2.45 -13.60 2.53
CA ALA A 28 1.94 -12.38 1.91
C ALA A 28 0.53 -12.58 1.37
N GLY A 29 0.30 -13.67 0.63
CA GLY A 29 -0.99 -13.99 0.04
C GLY A 29 -2.09 -14.21 1.08
N ALA A 30 -1.77 -14.95 2.14
CA ALA A 30 -2.68 -15.19 3.25
C ALA A 30 -3.07 -13.89 3.97
N LEU A 31 -2.09 -13.06 4.34
CA LEU A 31 -2.33 -11.84 5.11
C LEU A 31 -3.06 -10.77 4.27
N ILE A 32 -2.66 -10.58 3.01
CA ILE A 32 -3.35 -9.65 2.09
C ILE A 32 -4.78 -10.16 1.81
N GLY A 33 -4.95 -11.46 1.59
CA GLY A 33 -6.26 -12.09 1.39
C GLY A 33 -7.19 -11.93 2.58
N LEU A 34 -6.70 -12.19 3.80
CA LEU A 34 -7.46 -11.96 5.03
C LEU A 34 -7.84 -10.50 5.22
N SER A 35 -6.95 -9.57 4.87
CA SER A 35 -7.29 -8.13 4.90
C SER A 35 -8.44 -7.81 3.96
N GLY A 36 -8.43 -8.33 2.73
CA GLY A 36 -9.50 -8.17 1.74
C GLY A 36 -10.82 -8.81 2.16
N GLY A 37 -10.75 -9.94 2.86
CA GLY A 37 -11.93 -10.60 3.44
C GLY A 37 -12.58 -9.75 4.53
N ILE A 38 -11.80 -9.15 5.43
CA ILE A 38 -12.33 -8.31 6.52
C ILE A 38 -12.90 -6.99 5.99
N ARG A 39 -12.32 -6.42 4.93
CA ARG A 39 -12.67 -5.10 4.41
C ARG A 39 -12.71 -5.05 2.89
N ALA A 40 -13.85 -4.65 2.33
CA ALA A 40 -14.04 -4.49 0.89
C ALA A 40 -13.09 -3.46 0.26
N ASP A 41 -12.73 -2.39 0.97
CA ASP A 41 -11.74 -1.42 0.48
C ASP A 41 -10.32 -2.00 0.39
N ALA A 42 -10.02 -3.06 1.15
CA ALA A 42 -8.72 -3.74 1.08
C ALA A 42 -8.58 -4.66 -0.14
N LEU A 43 -9.67 -4.96 -0.84
CA LEU A 43 -9.66 -5.75 -2.07
C LEU A 43 -8.91 -5.02 -3.20
N PHE A 44 -8.99 -3.69 -3.25
CA PHE A 44 -8.19 -2.89 -4.19
C PHE A 44 -6.68 -3.04 -3.92
N PHE A 45 -6.28 -3.03 -2.65
CA PHE A 45 -4.87 -3.23 -2.29
C PHE A 45 -4.39 -4.64 -2.62
N ALA A 46 -5.27 -5.64 -2.47
CA ALA A 46 -5.02 -6.99 -2.95
C ALA A 46 -4.79 -7.02 -4.48
N LEU A 47 -5.64 -6.36 -5.27
CA LEU A 47 -5.47 -6.25 -6.72
C LEU A 47 -4.16 -5.55 -7.11
N VAL A 48 -3.80 -4.45 -6.44
CA VAL A 48 -2.52 -3.76 -6.67
C VAL A 48 -1.34 -4.68 -6.35
N SER A 49 -1.40 -5.43 -5.25
CA SER A 49 -0.35 -6.38 -4.89
C SER A 49 -0.17 -7.48 -5.96
N LEU A 50 -1.27 -7.95 -6.55
CA LEU A 50 -1.28 -8.94 -7.62
C LEU A 50 -0.70 -8.40 -8.91
N ALA A 51 -1.06 -7.18 -9.29
CA ALA A 51 -0.52 -6.50 -10.46
C ALA A 51 1.01 -6.35 -10.35
N VAL A 52 1.52 -5.93 -9.18
CA VAL A 52 2.96 -5.80 -8.95
C VAL A 52 3.66 -7.17 -9.00
N ALA A 53 3.09 -8.20 -8.37
CA ALA A 53 3.61 -9.56 -8.45
C ALA A 53 3.66 -10.05 -9.91
N ALA A 54 2.60 -9.83 -10.67
CA ALA A 54 2.51 -10.21 -12.09
C ALA A 54 3.59 -9.51 -12.95
N LEU A 55 3.77 -8.19 -12.80
CA LEU A 55 4.81 -7.42 -13.49
C LEU A 55 6.22 -7.93 -13.16
N TRP A 56 6.43 -8.37 -11.92
CA TRP A 56 7.69 -8.98 -11.49
C TRP A 56 7.96 -10.31 -12.20
N THR A 57 6.97 -11.19 -12.31
CA THR A 57 7.10 -12.46 -13.05
C THR A 57 7.43 -12.26 -14.51
N VAL A 58 6.75 -11.34 -15.19
CA VAL A 58 6.99 -11.05 -16.61
C VAL A 58 8.44 -10.62 -16.82
N SER A 59 8.98 -9.85 -15.88
CA SER A 59 10.36 -9.34 -15.94
C SER A 59 11.44 -10.40 -15.67
N LYS A 60 11.11 -11.53 -15.01
CA LYS A 60 12.10 -12.52 -14.55
C LYS A 60 11.85 -13.97 -15.03
N LYS A 61 10.74 -14.25 -15.72
CA LYS A 61 10.35 -15.53 -16.36
C LYS A 61 10.45 -16.82 -15.51
N LYS A 62 10.68 -16.76 -14.20
CA LYS A 62 10.97 -17.96 -13.36
C LYS A 62 9.93 -18.37 -12.32
N HIS A 63 8.91 -17.56 -12.02
CA HIS A 63 8.03 -17.78 -10.85
C HIS A 63 6.52 -17.81 -11.15
N PHE A 64 6.12 -18.16 -12.38
CA PHE A 64 4.70 -18.09 -12.77
C PHE A 64 3.80 -18.97 -11.90
N LYS A 65 4.25 -20.18 -11.56
CA LYS A 65 3.51 -21.11 -10.68
C LYS A 65 3.33 -20.54 -9.27
N ASP A 66 4.40 -20.00 -8.68
CA ASP A 66 4.36 -19.45 -7.32
C ASP A 66 3.42 -18.25 -7.24
N ILE A 67 3.42 -17.39 -8.26
CA ILE A 67 2.54 -16.22 -8.33
C ILE A 67 1.10 -16.61 -8.63
N ALA A 68 0.86 -17.66 -9.42
CA ALA A 68 -0.48 -18.21 -9.60
C ALA A 68 -1.05 -18.74 -8.27
N PHE A 69 -0.23 -19.44 -7.47
CA PHE A 69 -0.62 -19.88 -6.13
C PHE A 69 -0.87 -18.70 -5.17
N TYR A 70 -0.01 -17.69 -5.20
CA TYR A 70 -0.23 -16.45 -4.46
C TYR A 70 -1.56 -15.80 -4.83
N ALA A 71 -1.82 -15.64 -6.13
CA ALA A 71 -3.05 -15.04 -6.64
C ALA A 71 -4.28 -15.81 -6.22
N LEU A 72 -4.24 -17.13 -6.31
CA LEU A 72 -5.31 -18.00 -5.84
C LEU A 72 -5.56 -17.79 -4.35
N PHE A 73 -4.52 -17.78 -3.51
CA PHE A 73 -4.68 -17.57 -2.06
C PHE A 73 -5.32 -16.21 -1.74
N VAL A 74 -4.82 -15.14 -2.36
CA VAL A 74 -5.34 -13.78 -2.16
C VAL A 74 -6.81 -13.71 -2.57
N LEU A 75 -7.15 -14.23 -3.75
CA LEU A 75 -8.51 -14.16 -4.29
C LEU A 75 -9.48 -15.04 -3.51
N VAL A 76 -9.11 -16.28 -3.18
CA VAL A 76 -9.96 -17.18 -2.41
C VAL A 76 -10.26 -16.59 -1.05
N LEU A 77 -9.26 -16.11 -0.31
CA LEU A 77 -9.49 -15.54 1.02
C LEU A 77 -10.25 -14.21 0.96
N SER A 78 -9.98 -13.36 -0.03
CA SER A 78 -10.67 -12.08 -0.16
C SER A 78 -12.12 -12.24 -0.61
N LEU A 79 -12.38 -13.13 -1.57
CA LEU A 79 -13.68 -13.25 -2.23
C LEU A 79 -14.61 -14.25 -1.55
N SER A 80 -14.10 -15.30 -0.92
CA SER A 80 -14.95 -16.31 -0.25
C SER A 80 -15.89 -15.68 0.77
N TRP A 81 -15.37 -14.78 1.61
CA TRP A 81 -16.19 -14.06 2.59
C TRP A 81 -17.19 -13.11 1.93
N GLN A 82 -16.76 -12.33 0.94
CA GLN A 82 -17.64 -11.39 0.23
C GLN A 82 -18.78 -12.12 -0.49
N LEU A 83 -18.47 -13.28 -1.09
CA LEU A 83 -19.44 -14.11 -1.79
C LEU A 83 -20.41 -14.75 -0.78
N TYR A 84 -19.93 -15.19 0.38
CA TYR A 84 -20.79 -15.67 1.46
C TYR A 84 -21.78 -14.59 1.93
N LEU A 85 -21.29 -13.37 2.19
CA LEU A 85 -22.14 -12.23 2.58
C LEU A 85 -23.22 -11.93 1.53
N ARG A 86 -22.85 -11.98 0.24
CA ARG A 86 -23.75 -11.64 -0.86
C ARG A 86 -24.80 -12.73 -1.12
N VAL A 87 -24.40 -14.00 -1.09
CA VAL A 87 -25.28 -15.13 -1.43
C VAL A 87 -26.17 -15.53 -0.26
N ASN A 88 -25.63 -15.60 0.96
CA ASN A 88 -26.38 -16.11 2.11
C ASN A 88 -27.07 -15.00 2.89
N LEU A 89 -26.40 -13.87 3.08
CA LEU A 89 -26.90 -12.78 3.93
C LEU A 89 -27.54 -11.64 3.14
N HIS A 90 -27.49 -11.68 1.80
CA HIS A 90 -28.02 -10.64 0.90
C HIS A 90 -27.54 -9.22 1.24
N VAL A 91 -26.39 -9.12 1.92
CA VAL A 91 -25.77 -7.84 2.25
C VAL A 91 -25.13 -7.32 0.97
N SER A 92 -25.76 -6.32 0.36
CA SER A 92 -25.12 -5.56 -0.71
C SER A 92 -24.10 -4.63 -0.06
N SER A 93 -22.84 -4.73 -0.50
CA SER A 93 -21.85 -3.72 -0.14
C SER A 93 -22.29 -2.39 -0.76
N GLU A 94 -22.87 -1.50 0.03
CA GLU A 94 -23.46 -0.21 -0.39
C GLU A 94 -22.49 0.76 -1.09
N GLN A 95 -21.24 0.36 -1.29
CA GLN A 95 -20.20 1.15 -1.97
C GLN A 95 -20.03 0.63 -3.39
N ALA A 96 -21.08 0.74 -4.21
CA ALA A 96 -20.90 0.64 -5.65
C ALA A 96 -20.10 1.88 -6.10
N PHE A 97 -18.87 1.67 -6.55
CA PHE A 97 -18.04 2.72 -7.12
C PHE A 97 -18.62 3.15 -8.46
N ASP A 98 -18.98 4.42 -8.59
CA ASP A 98 -19.43 4.98 -9.85
C ASP A 98 -18.22 5.51 -10.63
N VAL A 99 -17.72 4.66 -11.52
CA VAL A 99 -16.54 4.91 -12.35
C VAL A 99 -16.77 6.03 -13.37
N SER A 100 -18.02 6.44 -13.61
CA SER A 100 -18.37 7.50 -14.56
C SER A 100 -17.89 8.88 -14.13
N GLN A 101 -17.54 9.05 -12.85
CA GLN A 101 -17.18 10.34 -12.26
C GLN A 101 -15.66 10.63 -12.27
N LEU A 102 -14.83 9.72 -12.81
CA LEU A 102 -13.37 9.82 -12.80
C LEU A 102 -12.77 10.94 -13.69
N SER A 103 -13.60 11.69 -14.41
CA SER A 103 -13.17 12.67 -15.42
C SER A 103 -13.11 14.12 -14.92
N ASP A 104 -13.60 14.42 -13.71
CA ASP A 104 -13.67 15.78 -13.20
C ASP A 104 -12.36 16.20 -12.50
N MET A 105 -11.49 16.88 -13.25
CA MET A 105 -10.22 17.43 -12.76
C MET A 105 -10.39 18.37 -11.53
N SER A 106 -11.54 19.03 -11.38
CA SER A 106 -11.80 19.92 -10.25
C SER A 106 -11.99 19.16 -8.94
N ARG A 107 -12.50 17.92 -9.01
CA ARG A 107 -12.62 17.01 -7.86
C ARG A 107 -11.28 16.45 -7.45
N LEU A 108 -10.48 15.96 -8.39
CA LEU A 108 -9.12 15.48 -8.12
C LEU A 108 -8.29 16.52 -7.36
N LYS A 109 -8.36 17.80 -7.75
CA LYS A 109 -7.66 18.89 -7.04
C LYS A 109 -8.15 19.08 -5.61
N LYS A 110 -9.47 19.03 -5.37
CA LYS A 110 -10.05 19.12 -4.02
C LYS A 110 -9.63 17.92 -3.16
N MET A 111 -9.58 16.73 -3.74
CA MET A 111 -9.17 15.50 -3.07
C MET A 111 -7.69 15.52 -2.70
N LEU A 112 -6.81 15.93 -3.61
CA LEU A 112 -5.38 16.07 -3.33
C LEU A 112 -5.13 17.07 -2.19
N ARG A 113 -5.86 18.20 -2.20
CA ARG A 113 -5.79 19.18 -1.11
C ARG A 113 -6.24 18.58 0.22
N PHE A 114 -7.30 17.77 0.22
CA PHE A 114 -7.78 17.10 1.42
C PHE A 114 -6.83 16.00 1.91
N ALA A 115 -6.32 15.16 1.01
CA ALA A 115 -5.32 14.14 1.29
C ALA A 115 -4.07 14.76 1.95
N TRP A 116 -3.61 15.91 1.44
CA TRP A 116 -2.54 16.68 2.05
C TRP A 116 -2.87 17.15 3.46
N LEU A 117 -4.06 17.74 3.64
CA LEU A 117 -4.56 18.21 4.93
C LEU A 117 -4.80 17.10 5.95
N VAL A 118 -4.89 15.84 5.54
CA VAL A 118 -5.07 14.69 6.46
C VAL A 118 -3.78 13.92 6.70
N ALA A 119 -2.89 13.83 5.70
CA ALA A 119 -1.65 13.06 5.79
C ALA A 119 -0.55 13.79 6.57
N PHE A 120 -0.45 15.12 6.45
CA PHE A 120 0.66 15.92 6.99
C PHE A 120 0.43 16.65 8.33
N PRO A 121 -0.78 16.81 8.90
CA PRO A 121 -0.89 17.35 10.26
C PRO A 121 -0.11 16.53 11.28
N SER A 122 0.45 17.21 12.28
CA SER A 122 1.33 16.70 13.35
C SER A 122 0.69 15.72 14.35
N GLY A 123 -0.47 15.13 14.02
CA GLY A 123 -1.08 14.07 14.81
C GLY A 123 -0.31 12.74 14.72
N TYR A 124 -0.96 11.65 15.13
CA TYR A 124 -0.37 10.31 15.31
C TYR A 124 0.47 9.73 14.14
N HIS A 125 0.32 10.22 12.89
CA HIS A 125 0.94 9.61 11.69
C HIS A 125 1.80 10.58 10.85
N GLY A 126 1.63 11.90 11.01
CA GLY A 126 2.26 12.90 10.12
C GLY A 126 3.79 12.85 10.13
N TRP A 127 4.38 12.61 11.31
CA TRP A 127 5.83 12.45 11.47
C TRP A 127 6.43 11.32 10.61
N THR A 128 5.69 10.23 10.38
CA THR A 128 6.18 9.13 9.53
C THR A 128 6.26 9.52 8.05
N PHE A 129 5.33 10.38 7.58
CA PHE A 129 5.40 10.93 6.23
C PHE A 129 6.54 11.93 6.07
N TYR A 130 6.88 12.71 7.12
CA TYR A 130 8.07 13.55 7.11
C TYR A 130 9.36 12.72 7.05
N ILE A 131 9.46 11.64 7.83
CA ILE A 131 10.59 10.70 7.76
C ILE A 131 10.69 10.08 6.35
N PHE A 132 9.56 9.67 5.77
CA PHE A 132 9.52 9.15 4.41
C PHE A 132 10.04 10.15 3.38
N ALA A 133 9.57 11.39 3.46
CA ALA A 133 9.97 12.46 2.55
C ALA A 133 11.47 12.73 2.65
N ALA A 134 12.01 12.79 3.87
CA ALA A 134 13.45 12.93 4.11
C ALA A 134 14.24 11.75 3.51
N ALA A 135 13.81 10.51 3.77
CA ALA A 135 14.44 9.32 3.21
C ALA A 135 14.41 9.30 1.67
N LEU A 136 13.29 9.72 1.08
CA LEU A 136 13.12 9.81 -0.37
C LEU A 136 14.05 10.85 -0.98
N LEU A 137 14.17 12.03 -0.37
CA LEU A 137 15.12 13.07 -0.78
C LEU A 137 16.56 12.56 -0.70
N ILE A 138 16.97 11.95 0.42
CA ILE A 138 18.30 11.37 0.59
C ILE A 138 18.58 10.36 -0.52
N ASN A 139 17.63 9.47 -0.81
CA ASN A 139 17.79 8.46 -1.87
C ASN A 139 17.87 9.04 -3.28
N LEU A 140 17.16 10.14 -3.56
CA LEU A 140 17.29 10.88 -4.81
C LEU A 140 18.70 11.47 -4.94
N PHE A 141 19.20 12.11 -3.88
CA PHE A 141 20.56 12.67 -3.85
C PHE A 141 21.65 11.60 -3.99
N THR A 142 21.50 10.45 -3.33
CA THR A 142 22.47 9.34 -3.41
C THR A 142 22.25 8.41 -4.59
N ARG A 143 21.25 8.68 -5.46
CA ARG A 143 20.85 7.85 -6.62
C ARG A 143 20.67 6.35 -6.29
N ALA A 144 20.18 6.03 -5.09
CA ALA A 144 20.00 4.65 -4.65
C ALA A 144 18.85 3.96 -5.41
N LYS A 145 19.07 2.76 -5.96
CA LYS A 145 18.09 2.07 -6.84
C LYS A 145 17.37 0.87 -6.21
N GLU A 146 17.75 0.46 -5.00
CA GLU A 146 17.45 -0.90 -4.51
C GLU A 146 15.98 -1.13 -4.09
N LEU A 147 15.26 -0.04 -3.82
CA LEU A 147 13.87 -0.08 -3.32
C LEU A 147 12.84 0.49 -4.30
N ARG A 148 13.19 0.63 -5.60
CA ARG A 148 12.26 1.17 -6.62
C ARG A 148 10.90 0.44 -6.65
N PRO A 149 10.80 -0.89 -6.51
CA PRO A 149 9.50 -1.56 -6.50
C PRO A 149 8.70 -1.37 -5.22
N LEU A 150 9.34 -1.10 -4.08
CA LEU A 150 8.62 -0.71 -2.88
C LEU A 150 8.03 0.70 -3.03
N LEU A 151 8.78 1.63 -3.64
CA LEU A 151 8.26 2.94 -4.02
C LEU A 151 7.12 2.85 -5.03
N LEU A 152 7.25 1.99 -6.04
CA LEU A 152 6.21 1.75 -7.03
C LEU A 152 4.95 1.17 -6.37
N LEU A 153 5.11 0.28 -5.41
CA LEU A 153 3.99 -0.29 -4.65
C LEU A 153 3.33 0.77 -3.75
N ILE A 154 4.11 1.56 -3.01
CA ILE A 154 3.60 2.70 -2.23
C ILE A 154 2.86 3.68 -3.15
N GLY A 155 3.44 4.02 -4.30
CA GLY A 155 2.84 4.94 -5.27
C GLY A 155 1.55 4.40 -5.89
N LEU A 156 1.52 3.12 -6.26
CA LEU A 156 0.31 2.48 -6.79
C LEU A 156 -0.80 2.40 -5.75
N TYR A 157 -0.46 2.19 -4.48
CA TYR A 157 -1.46 2.21 -3.41
C TYR A 157 -2.01 3.62 -3.15
N ILE A 158 -1.15 4.65 -3.21
CA ILE A 158 -1.61 6.04 -3.12
C ILE A 158 -2.54 6.34 -4.31
N ALA A 159 -2.18 5.91 -5.52
CA ALA A 159 -3.00 6.06 -6.70
C ALA A 159 -4.34 5.31 -6.57
N SER A 160 -4.35 4.08 -6.06
CA SER A 160 -5.59 3.32 -5.88
C SER A 160 -6.54 3.99 -4.89
N ILE A 161 -6.00 4.61 -3.85
CA ILE A 161 -6.79 5.44 -2.92
C ILE A 161 -7.44 6.59 -3.68
N LEU A 162 -6.66 7.34 -4.47
CA LEU A 162 -7.21 8.47 -5.22
C LEU A 162 -8.34 8.03 -6.16
N VAL A 163 -8.19 6.89 -6.85
CA VAL A 163 -9.23 6.33 -7.74
C VAL A 163 -10.49 5.93 -6.97
N ILE A 164 -10.34 5.23 -5.84
CA ILE A 164 -11.46 4.83 -4.98
C ILE A 164 -12.27 6.03 -4.51
N TYR A 165 -11.57 7.09 -4.08
CA TYR A 165 -12.26 8.26 -3.54
C TYR A 165 -12.89 9.12 -4.63
N ASP A 166 -12.32 9.16 -5.84
CA ASP A 166 -12.83 9.99 -6.94
C ASP A 166 -14.13 9.41 -7.51
N ALA A 167 -14.28 8.09 -7.44
CA ALA A 167 -15.49 7.35 -7.79
C ALA A 167 -16.62 7.41 -6.72
N ALA A 168 -16.44 8.14 -5.61
CA ALA A 168 -17.45 8.29 -4.56
C ALA A 168 -18.18 9.65 -4.63
N ASN A 169 -19.50 9.65 -4.38
CA ASN A 169 -20.32 10.87 -4.30
C ASN A 169 -19.74 11.87 -3.28
N PHE A 170 -19.72 13.17 -3.57
CA PHE A 170 -18.95 14.18 -2.81
C PHE A 170 -19.26 14.26 -1.31
N ASP A 171 -20.53 14.15 -0.89
CA ASP A 171 -20.92 14.17 0.53
C ASP A 171 -20.52 12.88 1.27
N VAL A 172 -20.64 11.75 0.59
CA VAL A 172 -20.13 10.45 1.07
C VAL A 172 -18.60 10.49 1.11
N MET A 173 -17.97 11.11 0.13
CA MET A 173 -16.52 11.27 -0.02
C MET A 173 -15.95 12.06 1.17
N ARG A 174 -16.57 13.15 1.61
CA ARG A 174 -16.07 13.94 2.76
C ARG A 174 -16.07 13.11 4.06
N ASN A 175 -17.15 12.39 4.35
CA ASN A 175 -17.26 11.56 5.55
C ASN A 175 -16.36 10.32 5.49
N MET A 176 -16.30 9.67 4.32
CA MET A 176 -15.36 8.56 4.08
C MET A 176 -13.92 9.03 4.20
N MET A 177 -13.57 10.21 3.66
CA MET A 177 -12.21 10.73 3.75
C MET A 177 -11.83 11.10 5.18
N MET A 178 -12.74 11.58 6.03
CA MET A 178 -12.36 11.85 7.44
C MET A 178 -12.05 10.58 8.25
N HIS A 179 -12.75 9.48 8.01
CA HIS A 179 -12.62 8.27 8.85
C HIS A 179 -11.90 7.09 8.16
N SER A 180 -12.16 6.85 6.88
CA SER A 180 -11.55 5.75 6.13
C SER A 180 -10.17 6.11 5.59
N PHE A 181 -9.94 7.35 5.15
CA PHE A 181 -8.62 7.75 4.63
C PHE A 181 -7.57 7.76 5.74
N LYS A 182 -7.89 8.31 6.92
CA LYS A 182 -7.00 8.23 8.11
C LYS A 182 -6.62 6.78 8.43
N ARG A 183 -7.58 5.86 8.36
CA ARG A 183 -7.32 4.42 8.58
C ARG A 183 -6.47 3.82 7.47
N MET A 184 -6.66 4.25 6.23
CA MET A 184 -5.83 3.82 5.11
C MET A 184 -4.39 4.30 5.24
N LEU A 185 -4.14 5.46 5.85
CA LEU A 185 -2.78 5.93 6.13
C LEU A 185 -1.97 4.95 6.99
N PHE A 186 -2.63 4.24 7.91
CA PHE A 186 -1.99 3.21 8.72
C PHE A 186 -1.56 1.97 7.93
N TYR A 187 -2.16 1.69 6.77
CA TYR A 187 -1.68 0.62 5.88
C TYR A 187 -0.25 0.90 5.38
N PHE A 188 0.10 2.19 5.23
CA PHE A 188 1.40 2.62 4.72
C PHE A 188 2.47 2.77 5.78
N LEU A 189 2.09 3.05 7.02
CA LEU A 189 3.03 3.39 8.08
C LEU A 189 4.20 2.39 8.18
N PRO A 190 3.97 1.06 8.22
CA PRO A 190 5.06 0.11 8.34
C PRO A 190 5.90 0.01 7.06
N LEU A 191 5.28 0.21 5.90
CA LEU A 191 5.96 0.17 4.59
C LEU A 191 6.88 1.37 4.40
N VAL A 192 6.39 2.54 4.78
CA VAL A 192 7.11 3.81 4.76
C VAL A 192 8.31 3.78 5.70
N LEU A 193 8.10 3.29 6.93
CA LEU A 193 9.18 3.16 7.91
C LEU A 193 10.22 2.12 7.46
N TYR A 194 9.76 0.97 6.95
CA TYR A 194 10.65 -0.06 6.41
C TYR A 194 11.49 0.46 5.23
N TYR A 195 10.87 1.18 4.29
CA TYR A 195 11.59 1.84 3.20
C TYR A 195 12.66 2.78 3.74
N SER A 196 12.28 3.64 4.68
CA SER A 196 13.16 4.65 5.27
C SER A 196 14.35 4.00 6.00
N ALA A 197 14.12 2.91 6.73
CA ALA A 197 15.16 2.20 7.47
C ALA A 197 16.10 1.39 6.57
N MET A 198 15.57 0.77 5.50
CA MET A 198 16.34 -0.20 4.70
C MET A 198 17.06 0.41 3.50
N THR A 199 16.96 1.72 3.24
CA THR A 199 17.65 2.28 2.09
C THR A 199 19.10 2.62 2.37
N ARG A 200 20.00 2.16 1.50
CA ARG A 200 21.44 2.46 1.56
C ARG A 200 21.77 3.95 1.62
N GLY A 201 20.96 4.81 1.01
CA GLY A 201 21.16 6.26 1.08
C GLY A 201 21.05 6.79 2.51
N VAL A 202 20.04 6.33 3.25
CA VAL A 202 19.80 6.70 4.64
C VAL A 202 20.91 6.14 5.54
N ASP A 203 21.26 4.86 5.37
CA ASP A 203 22.35 4.22 6.11
C ASP A 203 23.71 4.91 5.87
N ALA A 204 24.05 5.23 4.61
CA ALA A 204 25.26 5.99 4.30
C ALA A 204 25.26 7.40 4.92
N CYS A 205 24.11 8.05 5.00
CA CYS A 205 23.96 9.33 5.68
C CYS A 205 24.21 9.19 7.19
N PHE A 206 23.58 8.20 7.85
CA PHE A 206 23.80 7.92 9.27
C PHE A 206 25.26 7.61 9.59
N ARG A 207 25.93 6.81 8.76
CA ARG A 207 27.37 6.52 8.94
C ARG A 207 28.23 7.78 8.84
N LYS A 208 27.92 8.71 7.94
CA LYS A 208 28.62 10.00 7.85
C LYS A 208 28.38 10.86 9.09
N VAL A 209 27.16 10.90 9.61
CA VAL A 209 26.83 11.66 10.82
C VAL A 209 27.55 11.08 12.04
N MET A 210 27.54 9.75 12.21
CA MET A 210 28.27 9.10 13.31
C MET A 210 29.78 9.30 13.20
N ALA A 211 30.34 9.24 11.98
CA ALA A 211 31.76 9.52 11.76
C ALA A 211 32.15 10.97 12.04
N PHE A 212 31.23 11.92 11.87
CA PHE A 212 31.43 13.33 12.22
C PHE A 212 31.39 13.54 13.74
N GLN A 213 30.45 12.89 14.45
CA GLN A 213 30.36 12.97 15.90
C GLN A 213 31.56 12.36 16.63
N ASN A 214 32.13 11.27 16.11
CA ASN A 214 33.33 10.64 16.71
C ASN A 214 34.64 11.40 16.43
N ARG A 215 34.60 12.51 15.67
CA ARG A 215 35.77 13.34 15.33
C ARG A 215 35.79 14.69 16.05
N GLY A 216 34.72 15.05 16.76
CA GLY A 216 34.66 16.21 17.64
C GLY A 216 34.81 15.77 19.09
#